data_AF-A0A2P2LWC1-F1
#
_entry.id   AF-A0A2P2LWC1-F1
#
_cell.length_a   1.000
_cell.length_b   1.000
_cell.length_c   1.000
_cell.angle_alpha   90.00
_cell.angle_beta   90.00
_cell.angle_gamma   90.00
#
_symmetry.space_group_name_H-M   'P 1'
#
loop_
_entity.id
_entity.type
_entity.pdbx_description
1 polymer ?
#
loop_
_entity_poly.entity_id
_entity_poly.type
_entity_poly.pdbx_seq_one_letter_code
_entity_poly.pdbx_strand_id
1 'polypeptide(L)'
;MRVDGPVAVVQLLETPLLNQVNYASLVATNAARHRFISGKTKVLLEFGLRRAQGPDGAIGASRYCYMGGFDSTSNVAAGRLFGIPLRGTHSHAFVSSFMSPDELVEKSLQSADGSSSCEDFFSLVQTWLSKIQWSNLLHGAFGETNQSELAAFTAYALAFPNSFLALVDTYDVMRSGIPNFCAVALALNDMGYKAVGIRLDSGDLAYLSCEVRKFFHNIEKEFGVSGFGKMNITASNDLNEETIDALNKQGHEVDAFGIGTYLVTCYSQAALGCVFKLVEINGVYTM
;
A
#
# COMPACT_ATOMS: atom_id res chain seq x y z
N MET A 1 4.03 28.62 20.10
CA MET A 1 4.82 28.19 21.27
C MET A 1 5.49 29.42 21.85
N ARG A 2 5.53 29.54 23.18
CA ARG A 2 6.28 30.59 23.89
C ARG A 2 7.34 29.90 24.75
N VAL A 3 8.57 30.41 24.74
CA VAL A 3 9.69 29.88 25.51
C VAL A 3 10.27 31.03 26.32
N ASP A 4 10.21 30.91 27.65
CA ASP A 4 10.71 31.93 28.56
C ASP A 4 11.88 31.35 29.39
N GLY A 5 12.95 32.13 29.56
CA GLY A 5 14.13 31.68 30.30
C GLY A 5 15.36 32.58 30.07
N PRO A 6 16.53 32.18 30.56
CA PRO A 6 17.77 32.91 30.32
C PRO A 6 18.04 33.05 28.82
N VAL A 7 18.31 34.28 28.36
CA VAL A 7 18.45 34.62 26.93
C VAL A 7 19.41 33.68 26.19
N ALA A 8 20.55 33.35 26.79
CA ALA A 8 21.55 32.47 26.20
C ALA A 8 21.03 31.04 25.98
N VAL A 9 20.18 30.53 26.89
CA VAL A 9 19.63 29.18 26.80
C VAL A 9 18.51 29.12 25.77
N VAL A 10 17.57 30.06 25.82
CA VAL A 10 16.43 30.07 24.89
C VAL A 10 16.86 30.31 23.44
N GLN A 11 17.90 31.12 23.22
CA GLN A 11 18.45 31.35 21.89
C GLN A 11 19.06 30.08 21.28
N LEU A 12 19.68 29.20 22.09
CA LEU A 12 20.19 27.91 21.61
C LEU A 12 19.06 26.95 21.19
N LEU A 13 17.83 27.17 21.67
CA LEU A 13 16.68 26.34 21.32
C LEU A 13 16.03 26.73 19.99
N GLU A 14 16.32 27.91 19.43
CA GLU A 14 15.72 28.39 18.18
C GLU A 14 15.88 27.36 17.05
N THR A 15 17.12 26.98 16.72
CA THR A 15 17.42 26.06 15.63
C THR A 15 16.76 24.69 15.78
N PRO A 16 16.92 23.94 16.90
CA PRO A 16 16.30 22.63 17.03
C PRO A 16 14.77 22.70 17.07
N LEU A 17 14.18 23.72 17.70
CA LEU A 17 12.73 23.90 17.72
C LEU A 17 12.18 24.20 16.33
N LEU A 18 12.81 25.11 15.59
CA LEU A 18 12.39 25.42 14.23
C LEU A 18 12.52 24.21 13.31
N ASN A 19 13.61 23.45 13.39
CA ASN A 19 13.80 22.24 12.58
C ASN A 19 12.66 21.22 12.83
N GLN A 20 12.41 20.88 14.10
CA GLN A 20 11.41 19.87 14.45
C GLN A 20 9.98 20.34 14.17
N VAL A 21 9.63 21.57 14.55
CA VAL A 21 8.25 22.08 14.41
C VAL A 21 7.91 22.35 12.95
N ASN A 22 8.82 22.90 12.15
CA ASN A 22 8.56 23.10 10.72
C ASN A 22 8.27 21.75 10.05
N TYR A 23 9.15 20.77 10.22
CA TYR A 23 9.03 19.48 9.55
C TYR A 23 7.78 18.72 9.98
N ALA A 24 7.55 18.61 11.30
CA ALA A 24 6.39 17.92 11.84
C ALA A 24 5.07 18.51 11.35
N SER A 25 4.94 19.83 11.45
CA SER A 25 3.71 20.54 11.07
C SER A 25 3.47 20.45 9.56
N LEU A 26 4.54 20.56 8.77
CA LEU A 26 4.45 20.49 7.31
C LEU A 26 3.96 19.11 6.84
N VAL A 27 4.60 18.02 7.30
CA VAL A 27 4.24 16.66 6.89
C VAL A 27 2.84 16.29 7.38
N ALA A 28 2.49 16.64 8.62
CA ALA A 28 1.14 16.38 9.14
C ALA A 28 0.06 17.14 8.35
N THR A 29 0.32 18.39 7.97
CA THR A 29 -0.61 19.19 7.16
C THR A 29 -0.73 18.63 5.75
N ASN A 30 0.38 18.20 5.15
CA ASN A 30 0.37 17.57 3.83
C ASN A 30 -0.43 16.26 3.84
N ALA A 31 -0.25 15.43 4.87
CA ALA A 31 -1.03 14.22 5.06
C ALA A 31 -2.53 14.52 5.25
N ALA A 32 -2.88 15.57 5.97
CA ALA A 32 -4.27 16.01 6.13
C ALA A 32 -4.91 16.46 4.81
N ARG A 33 -4.15 17.11 3.93
CA ARG A 33 -4.61 17.47 2.57
C ARG A 33 -4.92 16.25 1.72
N HIS A 34 -4.04 15.24 1.75
CA HIS A 34 -4.28 13.96 1.07
C HIS A 34 -5.50 13.24 1.65
N ARG A 35 -5.65 13.20 2.98
CA ARG A 35 -6.87 12.67 3.62
C ARG A 35 -8.13 13.42 3.18
N PHE A 36 -8.07 14.74 3.08
CA PHE A 36 -9.22 15.54 2.67
C PHE A 36 -9.70 15.16 1.25
N ILE A 37 -8.77 15.05 0.29
CA ILE A 37 -9.12 14.74 -1.10
C ILE A 37 -9.48 13.27 -1.33
N SER A 38 -8.84 12.33 -0.62
CA SER A 38 -9.16 10.90 -0.70
C SER A 38 -10.47 10.52 -0.01
N GLY A 39 -10.99 11.39 0.86
CA GLY A 39 -12.18 11.13 1.65
C GLY A 39 -11.94 10.22 2.86
N LYS A 40 -12.98 10.07 3.68
CA LYS A 40 -12.91 9.32 4.96
C LYS A 40 -12.98 7.81 4.82
N THR A 41 -13.47 7.31 3.68
CA THR A 41 -13.75 5.88 3.47
C THR A 41 -12.57 5.11 2.88
N LYS A 42 -11.67 5.80 2.16
CA LYS A 42 -10.49 5.20 1.55
C LYS A 42 -9.40 4.98 2.58
N VAL A 43 -8.66 3.89 2.45
CA VAL A 43 -7.50 3.61 3.30
C VAL A 43 -6.28 4.34 2.74
N LEU A 44 -5.52 5.02 3.58
CA LEU A 44 -4.29 5.71 3.21
C LEU A 44 -3.07 5.03 3.84
N LEU A 45 -2.10 4.70 3.00
CA LEU A 45 -0.88 3.97 3.36
C LEU A 45 0.34 4.84 3.06
N GLU A 46 1.20 5.05 4.05
CA GLU A 46 2.45 5.79 3.91
C GLU A 46 3.57 4.85 3.42
N PHE A 47 3.98 5.03 2.15
CA PHE A 47 4.98 4.22 1.42
C PHE A 47 6.20 5.05 0.97
N GLY A 48 6.46 6.18 1.64
CA GLY A 48 7.48 7.16 1.28
C GLY A 48 8.85 6.93 1.88
N LEU A 49 9.03 5.99 2.81
CA LEU A 49 10.30 5.70 3.51
C LEU A 49 11.54 5.81 2.62
N ARG A 50 11.49 5.23 1.41
CA ARG A 50 12.63 5.16 0.48
C ARG A 50 13.06 6.50 -0.14
N ARG A 51 12.24 7.55 -0.02
CA ARG A 51 12.50 8.91 -0.54
C ARG A 51 12.42 9.98 0.55
N ALA A 52 12.21 9.59 1.80
CA ALA A 52 12.22 10.51 2.93
C ALA A 52 13.62 11.12 3.12
N GLN A 53 13.67 12.38 3.57
CA GLN A 53 14.90 13.17 3.57
C GLN A 53 15.68 13.01 4.89
N GLY A 54 16.89 12.43 4.80
CA GLY A 54 17.80 12.29 5.93
C GLY A 54 17.53 11.05 6.82
N PRO A 55 18.41 10.78 7.79
CA PRO A 55 18.38 9.56 8.60
C PRO A 55 17.12 9.45 9.48
N ASP A 56 16.68 10.56 10.08
CA ASP A 56 15.48 10.60 10.93
C ASP A 56 14.20 10.90 10.13
N GLY A 57 14.34 11.32 8.87
CA GLY A 57 13.24 11.78 8.04
C GLY A 57 12.18 10.70 7.82
N ALA A 58 12.59 9.46 7.59
CA ALA A 58 11.64 8.36 7.38
C ALA A 58 10.78 8.06 8.61
N ILE A 59 11.39 8.00 9.80
CA ILE A 59 10.68 7.69 11.05
C ILE A 59 9.76 8.84 11.45
N GLY A 60 10.27 10.08 11.36
CA GLY A 60 9.48 11.29 11.60
C GLY A 60 8.32 11.40 10.63
N ALA A 61 8.56 11.23 9.33
CA ALA A 61 7.52 11.29 8.30
C ALA A 61 6.37 10.33 8.59
N SER A 62 6.66 9.05 8.83
CA SER A 62 5.63 8.04 9.10
C SER A 62 4.75 8.42 10.30
N ARG A 63 5.36 8.95 11.38
CA ARG A 63 4.64 9.43 12.57
C ARG A 63 3.71 10.60 12.24
N TYR A 64 4.21 11.61 11.55
CA TYR A 64 3.45 12.81 11.26
C TYR A 64 2.38 12.57 10.18
N CYS A 65 2.62 11.66 9.23
CA CYS A 65 1.62 11.23 8.27
C CYS A 65 0.45 10.52 8.96
N TYR A 66 0.75 9.60 9.88
CA TYR A 66 -0.29 8.92 10.68
C TYR A 66 -1.10 9.93 11.49
N MET A 67 -0.43 10.89 12.15
CA MET A 67 -1.10 11.97 12.88
C MET A 67 -1.97 12.86 11.98
N GLY A 68 -1.54 13.11 10.75
CA GLY A 68 -2.29 13.88 9.75
C GLY A 68 -3.47 13.14 9.13
N GLY A 69 -3.64 11.84 9.41
CA GLY A 69 -4.82 11.06 9.02
C GLY A 69 -4.55 9.88 8.09
N PHE A 70 -3.30 9.45 7.92
CA PHE A 70 -2.99 8.16 7.28
C PHE A 70 -3.28 7.00 8.24
N ASP A 71 -3.61 5.83 7.69
CA ASP A 71 -4.08 4.69 8.49
C ASP A 71 -2.96 3.70 8.87
N SER A 72 -1.88 3.69 8.10
CA SER A 72 -0.75 2.77 8.32
C SER A 72 0.51 3.20 7.58
N THR A 73 1.63 2.55 7.89
CA THR A 73 2.93 2.78 7.26
C THR A 73 3.61 1.47 6.86
N SER A 74 4.49 1.54 5.87
CA SER A 74 5.47 0.48 5.55
C SER A 74 6.72 0.51 6.44
N ASN A 75 6.91 1.55 7.24
CA ASN A 75 8.08 1.75 8.09
C ASN A 75 7.98 0.94 9.40
N VAL A 76 8.63 -0.23 9.41
CA VAL A 76 8.65 -1.13 10.58
C VAL A 76 9.24 -0.46 11.83
N ALA A 77 10.24 0.42 11.68
CA ALA A 77 10.82 1.14 12.80
C ALA A 77 9.82 2.11 13.43
N ALA A 78 9.05 2.84 12.62
CA ALA A 78 7.98 3.70 13.10
C ALA A 78 6.84 2.90 13.74
N GLY A 79 6.47 1.75 13.18
CA GLY A 79 5.51 0.84 13.79
C GLY A 79 5.95 0.36 15.18
N ARG A 80 7.22 -0.02 15.33
CA ARG A 80 7.81 -0.42 16.61
C ARG A 80 7.84 0.72 17.64
N LEU A 81 8.24 1.92 17.23
CA LEU A 81 8.43 3.05 18.14
C LEU A 81 7.13 3.72 18.56
N PHE A 82 6.14 3.80 17.66
CA PHE A 82 4.94 4.61 17.86
C PHE A 82 3.64 3.79 17.82
N GLY A 83 3.70 2.48 17.62
CA GLY A 83 2.52 1.62 17.53
C GLY A 83 1.67 1.87 16.29
N ILE A 84 2.26 2.44 15.23
CA ILE A 84 1.55 2.72 13.97
C ILE A 84 1.26 1.38 13.28
N PRO A 85 0.02 1.13 12.80
CA PRO A 85 -0.30 -0.08 12.05
C PRO A 85 0.63 -0.25 10.85
N LEU A 86 1.09 -1.48 10.63
CA LEU A 86 1.97 -1.82 9.52
C LEU A 86 1.18 -2.41 8.35
N ARG A 87 1.46 -1.91 7.14
CA ARG A 87 0.96 -2.46 5.88
C ARG A 87 2.08 -2.46 4.85
N GLY A 88 2.13 -3.52 4.05
CA GLY A 88 3.12 -3.70 3.00
C GLY A 88 2.73 -4.88 2.11
N THR A 89 3.40 -4.97 0.97
CA THR A 89 3.23 -6.04 -0.01
C THR A 89 4.62 -6.51 -0.45
N HIS A 90 4.69 -7.59 -1.23
CA HIS A 90 5.92 -7.89 -1.95
C HIS A 90 6.21 -6.83 -3.05
N SER A 91 7.44 -6.81 -3.56
CA SER A 91 7.91 -5.87 -4.59
C SER A 91 7.94 -6.51 -5.98
N HIS A 92 8.14 -5.70 -7.03
CA HIS A 92 8.41 -6.21 -8.37
C HIS A 92 9.66 -7.10 -8.40
N ALA A 93 10.71 -6.73 -7.65
CA ALA A 93 11.94 -7.52 -7.59
C ALA A 93 11.71 -8.95 -7.07
N PHE A 94 10.74 -9.13 -6.17
CA PHE A 94 10.35 -10.48 -5.72
C PHE A 94 9.63 -11.26 -6.81
N VAL A 95 8.74 -10.64 -7.59
CA VAL A 95 8.07 -11.32 -8.71
C VAL A 95 9.08 -11.68 -9.80
N SER A 96 9.95 -10.74 -10.16
CA SER A 96 10.97 -10.92 -11.19
C SER A 96 12.13 -11.82 -10.78
N SER A 97 12.25 -12.22 -9.52
CA SER A 97 13.31 -13.15 -9.09
C SER A 97 13.01 -14.60 -9.43
N PHE A 98 11.76 -14.94 -9.76
CA PHE A 98 11.37 -16.29 -10.18
C PHE A 98 11.55 -16.42 -11.69
N MET A 99 12.23 -17.47 -12.14
CA MET A 99 12.39 -17.78 -13.56
C MET A 99 11.50 -18.93 -14.00
N SER A 100 11.25 -19.92 -13.14
CA SER A 100 10.28 -20.99 -13.41
C SER A 100 9.54 -21.48 -12.16
N PRO A 101 8.42 -22.21 -12.33
CA PRO A 101 7.74 -22.88 -11.22
C PRO A 101 8.57 -23.93 -10.48
N ASP A 102 9.65 -24.43 -11.09
CA ASP A 102 10.51 -25.47 -10.49
C ASP A 102 11.29 -24.94 -9.28
N GLU A 103 11.38 -23.62 -9.13
CA GLU A 103 12.02 -22.95 -7.99
C GLU A 103 11.17 -23.00 -6.70
N LEU A 104 9.92 -23.47 -6.78
CA LEU A 104 9.07 -23.69 -5.61
C LEU A 104 9.58 -24.89 -4.80
N VAL A 105 10.37 -24.59 -3.76
CA VAL A 105 10.90 -25.59 -2.83
C VAL A 105 9.81 -26.16 -1.94
N GLU A 106 9.08 -25.28 -1.25
CA GLU A 106 7.93 -25.68 -0.44
C GLU A 106 6.67 -25.64 -1.30
N LYS A 107 5.88 -26.72 -1.23
CA LYS A 107 4.63 -26.86 -1.99
C LYS A 107 3.44 -27.18 -1.11
N SER A 108 3.67 -27.58 0.13
CA SER A 108 2.61 -27.95 1.04
C SER A 108 2.00 -26.73 1.75
N LEU A 109 0.67 -26.72 1.91
CA LEU A 109 -0.04 -25.71 2.68
C LEU A 109 -1.01 -26.40 3.63
N GLN A 110 -0.91 -26.09 4.92
CA GLN A 110 -1.87 -26.55 5.92
C GLN A 110 -3.13 -25.68 5.87
N SER A 111 -4.32 -26.28 6.02
CA SER A 111 -5.59 -25.55 6.07
C SER A 111 -5.66 -24.63 7.30
N ALA A 112 -6.45 -23.57 7.21
CA ALA A 112 -6.55 -22.53 8.25
C ALA A 112 -7.07 -23.07 9.60
N ASP A 113 -7.86 -24.15 9.59
CA ASP A 113 -8.36 -24.84 10.77
C ASP A 113 -7.39 -25.94 11.28
N GLY A 114 -6.30 -26.18 10.55
CA GLY A 114 -5.31 -27.22 10.84
C GLY A 114 -5.77 -28.65 10.58
N SER A 115 -6.98 -28.86 10.04
CA SER A 115 -7.58 -30.20 9.87
C SER A 115 -7.02 -30.99 8.70
N SER A 116 -6.46 -30.32 7.69
CA SER A 116 -5.94 -30.94 6.47
C SER A 116 -4.68 -30.23 5.98
N SER A 117 -3.97 -30.89 5.07
CA SER A 117 -2.81 -30.34 4.37
C SER A 117 -2.96 -30.63 2.88
N CYS A 118 -2.72 -29.61 2.05
CA CYS A 118 -2.55 -29.76 0.62
C CYS A 118 -1.07 -29.98 0.37
N GLU A 119 -0.67 -31.18 -0.06
CA GLU A 119 0.74 -31.52 -0.32
C GLU A 119 1.35 -30.73 -1.50
N ASP A 120 0.51 -30.39 -2.49
CA ASP A 120 0.90 -29.62 -3.66
C ASP A 120 -0.10 -28.50 -3.95
N PHE A 121 0.10 -27.39 -3.26
CA PHE A 121 -0.70 -26.18 -3.42
C PHE A 121 -0.54 -25.56 -4.81
N PHE A 122 0.62 -25.69 -5.46
CA PHE A 122 0.82 -25.16 -6.80
C PHE A 122 -0.05 -25.88 -7.84
N SER A 123 -0.17 -27.20 -7.74
CA SER A 123 -1.10 -27.97 -8.57
C SER A 123 -2.57 -27.54 -8.38
N LEU A 124 -2.97 -27.22 -7.13
CA LEU A 124 -4.30 -26.65 -6.85
C LEU A 124 -4.49 -25.27 -7.50
N VAL A 125 -3.48 -24.41 -7.44
CA VAL A 125 -3.48 -23.10 -8.10
C VAL A 125 -3.61 -23.24 -9.61
N GLN A 126 -2.86 -24.14 -10.25
CA GLN A 126 -2.95 -24.39 -11.70
C GLN A 126 -4.33 -24.93 -12.10
N THR A 127 -4.93 -25.77 -11.26
CA THR A 127 -6.30 -26.27 -11.44
C THR A 127 -7.29 -25.11 -11.43
N TRP A 128 -7.17 -24.16 -10.49
CA TRP A 128 -8.00 -22.97 -10.45
C TRP A 128 -7.78 -22.05 -11.63
N LEU A 129 -6.53 -21.82 -12.04
CA LEU A 129 -6.23 -21.01 -13.22
C LEU A 129 -6.91 -21.57 -14.47
N SER A 130 -6.83 -22.89 -14.65
CA SER A 130 -7.53 -23.59 -15.74
C SER A 130 -9.05 -23.43 -15.64
N LYS A 131 -9.64 -23.61 -14.45
CA LYS A 131 -11.08 -23.40 -14.24
C LYS A 131 -11.54 -21.98 -14.60
N ILE A 132 -10.76 -20.96 -14.23
CA ILE A 132 -11.05 -19.56 -14.57
C ILE A 132 -11.01 -19.37 -16.08
N GLN A 133 -9.97 -19.89 -16.76
CA GLN A 133 -9.77 -19.75 -18.20
C GLN A 133 -10.94 -20.33 -19.03
N TRP A 134 -11.51 -21.44 -18.56
CA TRP A 134 -12.63 -22.13 -19.22
C TRP A 134 -14.01 -21.76 -18.66
N SER A 135 -14.10 -20.77 -17.77
CA SER A 135 -15.38 -20.32 -17.20
C SER A 135 -16.23 -19.55 -18.22
N ASN A 136 -17.55 -19.58 -18.07
CA ASN A 136 -18.45 -18.97 -19.05
C ASN A 136 -18.35 -17.44 -19.07
N LEU A 137 -18.19 -16.82 -17.90
CA LEU A 137 -18.16 -15.36 -17.75
C LEU A 137 -16.80 -14.73 -18.08
N LEU A 138 -15.71 -15.52 -18.07
CA LEU A 138 -14.35 -15.04 -18.32
C LEU A 138 -13.69 -15.74 -19.52
N HIS A 139 -14.45 -16.53 -20.28
CA HIS A 139 -13.93 -17.21 -21.46
C HIS A 139 -13.35 -16.19 -22.45
N GLY A 140 -12.10 -16.40 -22.86
CA GLY A 140 -11.40 -15.50 -23.77
C GLY A 140 -10.94 -14.17 -23.14
N ALA A 141 -11.14 -13.95 -21.84
CA ALA A 141 -10.64 -12.76 -21.16
C ALA A 141 -9.09 -12.74 -21.10
N PHE A 142 -8.47 -13.90 -21.00
CA PHE A 142 -7.01 -14.08 -21.04
C PHE A 142 -6.63 -15.41 -21.71
N GLY A 143 -5.37 -15.48 -22.17
CA GLY A 143 -4.78 -16.68 -22.76
C GLY A 143 -3.88 -17.40 -21.76
N GLU A 144 -2.64 -17.68 -22.17
CA GLU A 144 -1.62 -18.16 -21.24
C GLU A 144 -1.08 -17.01 -20.38
N THR A 145 -0.95 -17.25 -19.07
CA THR A 145 -0.40 -16.29 -18.11
C THR A 145 1.08 -16.56 -17.86
N ASN A 146 1.80 -15.57 -17.32
CA ASN A 146 3.20 -15.75 -16.95
C ASN A 146 3.31 -16.75 -15.78
N GLN A 147 3.95 -17.90 -16.03
CA GLN A 147 4.10 -18.98 -15.06
C GLN A 147 5.06 -18.62 -13.91
N SER A 148 6.07 -17.80 -14.17
CA SER A 148 7.01 -17.35 -13.15
C SER A 148 6.35 -16.35 -12.19
N GLU A 149 5.45 -15.50 -12.70
CA GLU A 149 4.59 -14.64 -11.87
C GLU A 149 3.62 -15.47 -11.00
N LEU A 150 3.00 -16.51 -11.58
CA LEU A 150 2.14 -17.42 -10.83
C LEU A 150 2.91 -18.15 -9.72
N ALA A 151 4.13 -18.60 -10.02
CA ALA A 151 5.01 -19.22 -9.04
C ALA A 151 5.36 -18.25 -7.90
N ALA A 152 5.71 -17.00 -8.23
CA ALA A 152 5.99 -15.98 -7.22
C ALA A 152 4.79 -15.71 -6.30
N PHE A 153 3.59 -15.59 -6.86
CA PHE A 153 2.37 -15.39 -6.05
C PHE A 153 2.08 -16.62 -5.18
N THR A 154 2.28 -17.82 -5.70
CA THR A 154 2.12 -19.07 -4.94
C THR A 154 3.12 -19.12 -3.79
N ALA A 155 4.40 -18.82 -4.03
CA ALA A 155 5.43 -18.77 -2.99
C ALA A 155 5.08 -17.77 -1.89
N TYR A 156 4.57 -16.59 -2.28
CA TYR A 156 4.13 -15.57 -1.32
C TYR A 156 2.92 -16.02 -0.51
N ALA A 157 1.95 -16.68 -1.14
CA ALA A 157 0.77 -17.23 -0.48
C ALA A 157 1.12 -18.36 0.49
N LEU A 158 2.08 -19.22 0.15
CA LEU A 158 2.59 -20.27 1.04
C LEU A 158 3.23 -19.70 2.30
N ALA A 159 4.02 -18.63 2.16
CA ALA A 159 4.65 -17.96 3.29
C ALA A 159 3.67 -17.11 4.13
N PHE A 160 2.67 -16.51 3.49
CA PHE A 160 1.76 -15.53 4.09
C PHE A 160 0.29 -15.77 3.76
N PRO A 161 -0.28 -16.95 4.06
CA PRO A 161 -1.62 -17.33 3.59
C PRO A 161 -2.74 -16.43 4.15
N ASN A 162 -2.57 -15.91 5.38
CA ASN A 162 -3.52 -15.01 6.03
C ASN A 162 -3.46 -13.56 5.55
N SER A 163 -2.42 -13.19 4.79
CA SER A 163 -2.15 -11.81 4.40
C SER A 163 -1.74 -11.68 2.93
N PHE A 164 -2.21 -12.59 2.09
CA PHE A 164 -1.86 -12.62 0.67
C PHE A 164 -2.41 -11.38 -0.04
N LEU A 165 -1.51 -10.50 -0.47
CA LEU A 165 -1.77 -9.34 -1.31
C LEU A 165 -0.76 -9.31 -2.45
N ALA A 166 -1.25 -9.33 -3.70
CA ALA A 166 -0.40 -9.46 -4.87
C ALA A 166 -0.17 -8.15 -5.62
N LEU A 167 1.07 -7.90 -6.05
CA LEU A 167 1.42 -6.86 -7.01
C LEU A 167 1.24 -7.39 -8.44
N VAL A 168 0.22 -6.92 -9.14
CA VAL A 168 -0.30 -7.58 -10.36
C VAL A 168 0.12 -6.95 -11.68
N ASP A 169 0.97 -5.93 -11.65
CA ASP A 169 1.37 -5.14 -12.82
C ASP A 169 2.85 -5.32 -13.18
N THR A 170 3.44 -6.47 -12.83
CA THR A 170 4.85 -6.76 -13.20
C THR A 170 5.01 -7.06 -14.69
N TYR A 171 4.03 -7.75 -15.30
CA TYR A 171 4.04 -8.07 -16.73
C TYR A 171 2.82 -7.48 -17.46
N ASP A 172 1.63 -8.00 -17.19
CA ASP A 172 0.36 -7.51 -17.74
C ASP A 172 -0.74 -7.71 -16.71
N VAL A 173 -1.41 -6.61 -16.34
CA VAL A 173 -2.45 -6.61 -15.30
C VAL A 173 -3.58 -7.57 -15.66
N MET A 174 -4.24 -7.37 -16.79
CA MET A 174 -5.48 -8.08 -17.09
C MET A 174 -5.25 -9.47 -17.70
N ARG A 175 -4.12 -9.65 -18.41
CA ARG A 175 -3.81 -10.91 -19.11
C ARG A 175 -2.98 -11.88 -18.28
N SER A 176 -2.31 -11.41 -17.22
CA SER A 176 -1.44 -12.26 -16.39
C SER A 176 -1.71 -12.07 -14.89
N GLY A 177 -1.48 -10.87 -14.36
CA GLY A 177 -1.46 -10.64 -12.91
C GLY A 177 -2.81 -10.89 -12.22
N ILE A 178 -3.90 -10.39 -12.79
CA ILE A 178 -5.25 -10.56 -12.23
C ILE A 178 -5.72 -12.02 -12.32
N PRO A 179 -5.61 -12.73 -13.46
CA PRO A 179 -5.88 -14.16 -13.51
C PRO A 179 -5.04 -14.98 -12.53
N ASN A 180 -3.72 -14.71 -12.45
CA ASN A 180 -2.80 -15.39 -11.53
C ASN A 180 -3.18 -15.15 -10.07
N PHE A 181 -3.48 -13.90 -9.70
CA PHE A 181 -3.96 -13.56 -8.36
C PHE A 181 -5.26 -14.30 -8.03
N CYS A 182 -6.23 -14.32 -8.94
CA CYS A 182 -7.51 -14.99 -8.71
C CYS A 182 -7.33 -16.49 -8.51
N ALA A 183 -6.47 -17.14 -9.30
CA ALA A 183 -6.16 -18.56 -9.15
C ALA A 183 -5.60 -18.88 -7.75
N VAL A 184 -4.63 -18.08 -7.28
CA VAL A 184 -4.04 -18.24 -5.95
C VAL A 184 -5.05 -17.93 -4.84
N ALA A 185 -5.85 -16.86 -4.99
CA ALA A 185 -6.85 -16.47 -4.00
C ALA A 185 -7.96 -17.52 -3.85
N LEU A 186 -8.41 -18.16 -4.93
CA LEU A 186 -9.39 -19.24 -4.89
C LEU A 186 -8.80 -20.51 -4.29
N ALA A 187 -7.56 -20.86 -4.62
CA ALA A 187 -6.85 -21.98 -3.98
C ALA A 187 -6.69 -21.75 -2.47
N LEU A 188 -6.37 -20.53 -2.04
CA LEU A 188 -6.33 -20.16 -0.62
C LEU A 188 -7.70 -20.29 0.04
N ASN A 189 -8.78 -19.91 -0.65
CA ASN A 189 -10.15 -20.04 -0.15
C ASN A 189 -10.55 -21.50 0.09
N ASP A 190 -10.16 -22.42 -0.79
CA ASP A 190 -10.36 -23.87 -0.57
C ASP A 190 -9.65 -24.37 0.69
N MET A 191 -8.53 -23.74 1.04
CA MET A 191 -7.75 -24.04 2.25
C MET A 191 -8.22 -23.27 3.49
N GLY A 192 -9.34 -22.54 3.39
CA GLY A 192 -9.94 -21.77 4.50
C GLY A 192 -9.28 -20.41 4.76
N TYR A 193 -8.35 -19.97 3.90
CA TYR A 193 -7.73 -18.65 3.99
C TYR A 193 -8.46 -17.62 3.14
N LYS A 194 -8.27 -16.34 3.48
CA LYS A 194 -8.84 -15.24 2.72
C LYS A 194 -7.73 -14.31 2.23
N ALA A 195 -7.62 -14.19 0.91
CA ALA A 195 -6.76 -13.18 0.30
C ALA A 195 -7.17 -11.76 0.73
N VAL A 196 -6.20 -10.86 0.82
CA VAL A 196 -6.40 -9.46 1.22
C VAL A 196 -6.75 -8.59 0.02
N GLY A 197 -6.06 -8.79 -1.12
CA GLY A 197 -6.35 -8.09 -2.36
C GLY A 197 -5.16 -7.89 -3.28
N ILE A 198 -5.17 -6.81 -4.05
CA ILE A 198 -4.13 -6.53 -5.04
C ILE A 198 -3.52 -5.14 -4.87
N ARG A 199 -2.35 -4.93 -5.47
CA ARG A 199 -1.76 -3.62 -5.71
C ARG A 199 -1.55 -3.38 -7.21
N LEU A 200 -1.96 -2.20 -7.67
CA LEU A 200 -1.66 -1.61 -8.98
C LEU A 200 -0.65 -0.48 -8.76
N ASP A 201 0.49 -0.50 -9.46
CA ASP A 201 1.58 0.51 -9.35
C ASP A 201 1.88 1.20 -10.70
N SER A 202 1.06 0.99 -11.73
CA SER A 202 1.27 1.54 -13.06
C SER A 202 0.01 1.48 -13.93
N GLY A 203 0.06 2.15 -15.08
CA GLY A 203 -1.05 2.23 -16.04
C GLY A 203 -2.13 3.25 -15.67
N ASP A 204 -3.25 3.21 -16.40
CA ASP A 204 -4.43 4.02 -16.09
C ASP A 204 -5.16 3.40 -14.88
N LEU A 205 -4.86 3.92 -13.69
CA LEU A 205 -5.37 3.37 -12.43
C LEU A 205 -6.90 3.45 -12.32
N ALA A 206 -7.55 4.47 -12.88
CA ALA A 206 -9.01 4.58 -12.85
C ALA A 206 -9.62 3.46 -13.71
N TYR A 207 -9.21 3.37 -14.97
CA TYR A 207 -9.68 2.34 -15.88
C TYR A 207 -9.39 0.93 -15.37
N LEU A 208 -8.13 0.66 -14.99
CA LEU A 208 -7.70 -0.66 -14.51
C LEU A 208 -8.46 -1.07 -13.25
N SER A 209 -8.65 -0.16 -12.28
CA SER A 209 -9.40 -0.50 -11.07
C SER A 209 -10.83 -0.93 -11.37
N CYS A 210 -11.50 -0.27 -12.33
CA CYS A 210 -12.85 -0.60 -12.76
C CYS A 210 -12.90 -1.95 -13.49
N GLU A 211 -11.97 -2.23 -14.39
CA GLU A 211 -11.90 -3.53 -15.09
C GLU A 211 -11.59 -4.67 -14.13
N VAL A 212 -10.69 -4.46 -13.17
CA VAL A 212 -10.41 -5.42 -12.10
C VAL A 212 -11.64 -5.69 -11.26
N ARG A 213 -12.38 -4.65 -10.85
CA ARG A 213 -13.59 -4.81 -10.04
C ARG A 213 -14.63 -5.66 -10.78
N LYS A 214 -14.83 -5.42 -12.08
CA LYS A 214 -15.70 -6.25 -12.92
C LYS A 214 -15.23 -7.70 -12.97
N PHE A 215 -13.92 -7.93 -13.13
CA PHE A 215 -13.35 -9.27 -13.13
C PHE A 215 -13.62 -10.00 -11.81
N PHE A 216 -13.40 -9.33 -10.66
CA PHE A 216 -13.68 -9.89 -9.34
C PHE A 216 -15.17 -10.22 -9.13
N HIS A 217 -16.09 -9.37 -9.60
CA HIS A 217 -17.52 -9.66 -9.56
C HIS A 217 -17.90 -10.88 -10.41
N ASN A 218 -17.28 -11.06 -11.57
CA ASN A 218 -17.49 -12.23 -12.41
C ASN A 218 -16.98 -13.51 -11.72
N ILE A 219 -15.82 -13.46 -11.05
CA ILE A 219 -15.31 -14.58 -10.23
C ILE A 219 -16.30 -14.92 -9.10
N GLU A 220 -16.76 -13.94 -8.34
CA GLU A 220 -17.74 -14.15 -7.25
C GLU A 220 -19.03 -14.80 -7.78
N LYS A 221 -19.53 -14.33 -8.92
CA LYS A 221 -20.77 -14.84 -9.52
C LYS A 221 -20.62 -16.25 -10.09
N GLU A 222 -19.50 -16.55 -10.76
CA GLU A 222 -19.28 -17.85 -11.40
C GLU A 222 -18.99 -18.95 -10.37
N PHE A 223 -18.14 -18.64 -9.38
CA PHE A 223 -17.62 -19.64 -8.44
C PHE A 223 -18.27 -19.58 -7.05
N GLY A 224 -19.19 -18.64 -6.81
CA GLY A 224 -19.95 -18.54 -5.56
C GLY A 224 -19.12 -18.14 -4.34
N VAL A 225 -17.96 -17.50 -4.53
CA VAL A 225 -17.05 -17.11 -3.43
C VAL A 225 -17.44 -15.74 -2.89
N SER A 226 -18.25 -15.74 -1.83
CA SER A 226 -18.83 -14.53 -1.25
C SER A 226 -17.77 -13.51 -0.83
N GLY A 227 -17.98 -12.26 -1.25
CA GLY A 227 -17.11 -11.12 -0.94
C GLY A 227 -15.90 -10.97 -1.86
N PHE A 228 -15.68 -11.89 -2.81
CA PHE A 228 -14.57 -11.80 -3.77
C PHE A 228 -14.69 -10.56 -4.67
N GLY A 229 -15.90 -10.18 -5.08
CA GLY A 229 -16.14 -8.95 -5.85
C GLY A 229 -15.75 -7.67 -5.12
N LYS A 230 -15.67 -7.69 -3.79
CA LYS A 230 -15.27 -6.57 -2.93
C LYS A 230 -13.84 -6.67 -2.43
N MET A 231 -13.02 -7.51 -3.06
CA MET A 231 -11.60 -7.65 -2.74
C MET A 231 -10.89 -6.29 -2.84
N ASN A 232 -9.96 -6.01 -1.91
CA ASN A 232 -9.33 -4.69 -1.82
C ASN A 232 -8.45 -4.41 -3.05
N ILE A 233 -8.65 -3.25 -3.68
CA ILE A 233 -7.78 -2.72 -4.72
C ILE A 233 -6.95 -1.58 -4.14
N THR A 234 -5.65 -1.81 -3.96
CA THR A 234 -4.70 -0.77 -3.58
C THR A 234 -4.05 -0.17 -4.82
N ALA A 235 -4.02 1.15 -4.94
CA ALA A 235 -3.24 1.84 -5.96
C ALA A 235 -2.04 2.54 -5.33
N SER A 236 -0.89 2.43 -5.97
CA SER A 236 0.31 3.24 -5.72
C SER A 236 0.84 3.77 -7.04
N ASN A 237 1.87 4.62 -6.98
CA ASN A 237 2.60 5.28 -8.09
C ASN A 237 2.32 6.78 -8.22
N ASP A 238 3.29 7.58 -7.77
CA ASP A 238 3.33 9.05 -7.89
C ASP A 238 2.00 9.76 -7.61
N LEU A 239 1.23 9.20 -6.68
CA LEU A 239 -0.02 9.76 -6.21
C LEU A 239 0.23 11.04 -5.40
N ASN A 240 -0.59 12.06 -5.66
CA ASN A 240 -0.63 13.35 -4.98
C ASN A 240 -2.07 13.87 -4.97
N GLU A 241 -2.31 15.08 -4.43
CA GLU A 241 -3.69 15.59 -4.36
C GLU A 241 -4.36 15.76 -5.73
N GLU A 242 -3.62 16.20 -6.75
CA GLU A 242 -4.14 16.44 -8.09
C GLU A 242 -4.48 15.13 -8.81
N THR A 243 -3.62 14.12 -8.70
CA THR A 243 -3.86 12.81 -9.32
C THR A 243 -5.00 12.06 -8.64
N ILE A 244 -5.13 12.16 -7.31
CA ILE A 244 -6.27 11.59 -6.58
C ILE A 244 -7.57 12.31 -6.95
N ASP A 245 -7.57 13.64 -7.06
CA ASP A 245 -8.73 14.40 -7.53
C ASP A 245 -9.13 14.01 -8.96
N ALA A 246 -8.15 13.80 -9.86
CA ALA A 246 -8.40 13.31 -11.21
C ALA A 246 -9.03 11.90 -11.21
N LEU A 247 -8.52 10.97 -10.39
CA LEU A 247 -9.12 9.64 -10.23
C LEU A 247 -10.57 9.75 -9.76
N ASN A 248 -10.83 10.57 -8.72
CA ASN A 248 -12.18 10.79 -8.20
C ASN A 248 -13.15 11.30 -9.27
N LYS A 249 -12.70 12.25 -10.12
CA LYS A 249 -13.49 12.81 -11.22
C LYS A 249 -13.77 11.82 -12.34
N GLN A 250 -12.82 10.93 -12.64
CA GLN A 250 -12.99 9.88 -13.65
C GLN A 250 -13.91 8.75 -13.17
N GLY A 251 -13.98 8.53 -11.86
CA GLY A 251 -14.63 7.38 -11.25
C GLY A 251 -13.68 6.18 -11.24
N HIS A 252 -13.41 5.67 -10.05
CA HIS A 252 -12.48 4.56 -9.83
C HIS A 252 -13.00 3.59 -8.76
N GLU A 253 -12.46 2.38 -8.76
CA GLU A 253 -12.82 1.30 -7.81
C GLU A 253 -11.69 1.01 -6.79
N VAL A 254 -10.65 1.85 -6.76
CA VAL A 254 -9.57 1.80 -5.76
C VAL A 254 -10.11 2.00 -4.34
N ASP A 255 -9.72 1.12 -3.40
CA ASP A 255 -10.12 1.15 -2.00
C ASP A 255 -9.04 1.76 -1.09
N ALA A 256 -7.77 1.63 -1.48
CA ALA A 256 -6.63 2.12 -0.72
C ALA A 256 -5.58 2.83 -1.59
N PHE A 257 -4.97 3.90 -1.08
CA PHE A 257 -3.90 4.63 -1.76
C PHE A 257 -2.57 4.50 -1.00
N GLY A 258 -1.55 3.98 -1.67
CA GLY A 258 -0.17 3.95 -1.22
C GLY A 258 0.59 5.16 -1.75
N ILE A 259 0.90 6.12 -0.88
CA ILE A 259 1.49 7.40 -1.27
C ILE A 259 2.90 7.50 -0.73
N GLY A 260 3.83 7.88 -1.61
CA GLY A 260 5.27 7.90 -1.34
C GLY A 260 5.85 9.32 -1.31
N THR A 261 6.54 9.70 -2.39
CA THR A 261 7.35 10.93 -2.49
C THR A 261 6.59 12.19 -2.08
N TYR A 262 5.45 12.44 -2.75
CA TYR A 262 4.69 13.67 -2.60
C TYR A 262 4.23 13.91 -1.16
N LEU A 263 4.02 12.83 -0.40
CA LEU A 263 3.67 12.87 1.00
C LEU A 263 4.88 13.23 1.88
N VAL A 264 5.93 12.41 1.86
CA VAL A 264 7.02 12.51 2.86
C VAL A 264 8.01 13.63 2.57
N THR A 265 8.11 14.10 1.32
CA THR A 265 8.96 15.24 0.94
C THR A 265 8.21 16.55 0.88
N CYS A 266 6.88 16.53 1.01
CA CYS A 266 6.00 17.69 0.82
C CYS A 266 6.34 18.40 -0.51
N TYR A 267 6.39 17.62 -1.60
CA TYR A 267 7.04 18.01 -2.85
C TYR A 267 6.63 19.40 -3.37
N SER A 268 5.35 19.74 -3.31
CA SER A 268 4.82 21.03 -3.77
C SER A 268 5.29 22.23 -2.91
N GLN A 269 5.58 22.00 -1.63
CA GLN A 269 6.09 23.01 -0.71
C GLN A 269 6.92 22.32 0.40
N ALA A 270 8.23 22.19 0.19
CA ALA A 270 9.11 21.44 1.09
C ALA A 270 9.49 22.17 2.40
N ALA A 271 8.94 23.37 2.65
CA ALA A 271 9.17 24.15 3.87
C ALA A 271 7.97 25.03 4.25
N LEU A 272 7.66 25.13 5.55
CA LEU A 272 6.52 25.90 6.08
C LEU A 272 6.87 27.38 6.36
N GLY A 273 8.14 27.68 6.69
CA GLY A 273 8.61 29.04 6.94
C GLY A 273 8.36 29.57 8.35
N CYS A 274 8.29 28.71 9.38
CA CYS A 274 8.19 29.17 10.77
C CYS A 274 9.41 30.02 11.17
N VAL A 275 9.15 31.03 11.99
CA VAL A 275 10.16 31.94 12.55
C VAL A 275 10.13 31.90 14.08
N PHE A 276 11.30 32.10 14.69
CA PHE A 276 11.45 32.29 16.13
C PHE A 276 11.86 33.74 16.36
N LYS A 277 11.18 34.46 17.25
CA LYS A 277 11.45 35.88 17.48
C LYS A 277 11.45 36.18 18.98
N LEU A 278 12.42 36.98 19.40
CA LEU A 278 12.39 37.63 20.71
C LEU A 278 11.25 38.65 20.70
N VAL A 279 10.36 38.56 21.69
CA VAL A 279 9.21 39.47 21.84
C VAL A 279 9.26 40.25 23.16
N GLU A 280 10.06 39.79 24.12
CA GLU A 280 10.17 40.37 25.46
C GLU A 280 11.53 40.03 26.07
N ILE A 281 12.19 41.02 26.68
CA ILE A 281 13.42 40.82 27.46
C ILE A 281 13.37 41.69 28.72
N ASN A 282 13.67 41.10 29.88
CA ASN A 282 13.63 41.77 31.19
C ASN A 282 12.30 42.50 31.49
N GLY A 283 11.16 41.94 31.07
CA GLY A 283 9.83 42.55 31.24
C GLY A 283 9.52 43.69 30.27
N VAL A 284 10.37 43.94 29.28
CA VAL A 284 10.20 44.98 28.27
C VAL A 284 9.97 44.32 26.90
N TYR A 285 8.88 44.70 26.24
CA TYR A 285 8.56 44.19 24.90
C TYR A 285 9.54 44.69 23.85
N THR A 286 9.94 43.81 22.93
CA THR A 286 10.72 44.13 21.74
C THR A 286 9.79 44.32 20.54
N MET A 287 10.14 45.23 19.61
CA MET A 287 9.35 45.47 18.38
C MET A 287 9.45 44.31 17.38
#